data_AF-A0A352F2N7-F1
#
_entry.id   AF-A0A352F2N7-F1
#
_cell.length_a   1.000
_cell.length_b   1.000
_cell.length_c   1.000
_cell.angle_alpha   90.00
_cell.angle_beta   90.00
_cell.angle_gamma   90.00
#
_symmetry.space_group_name_H-M   'P 1'
#
loop_
_entity.id
_entity.type
_entity.pdbx_description
1 polymer ?
#
loop_
_entity_poly.entity_id
_entity_poly.type
_entity_poly.pdbx_seq_one_letter_code
_entity_poly.pdbx_strand_id
1 'polypeptide(L)' 'MKRVSALSLGQPNAEQVMRGKKTIEYRSMPTKKRERVYIYASKTPADQSVEENR' A
#
# COMPACT_ATOMS: atom_id res chain seq x y z
N MET A 1 17.85 18.78 2.46
CA MET A 1 16.87 18.07 1.61
C MET A 1 15.86 17.36 2.50
N LYS A 2 14.54 17.60 2.33
CA LYS A 2 13.51 16.96 3.16
C LYS A 2 13.27 15.54 2.65
N ARG A 3 13.44 14.53 3.51
CA ARG A 3 13.11 13.13 3.18
C ARG A 3 11.59 12.95 3.30
N VAL A 4 10.97 12.37 2.28
CA VAL A 4 9.54 12.02 2.29
C VAL A 4 9.41 10.51 2.49
N SER A 5 8.49 10.11 3.36
CA SER A 5 8.20 8.70 3.63
C SER A 5 7.57 8.03 2.39
N ALA A 6 7.88 6.76 2.17
CA ALA A 6 7.26 5.95 1.12
C ALA A 6 6.79 4.60 1.70
N LEU A 7 5.73 4.05 1.11
CA LEU A 7 5.16 2.76 1.47
C LEU A 7 5.12 1.86 0.23
N SER A 8 5.72 0.67 0.34
CA SER A 8 5.78 -0.31 -0.75
C SER A 8 4.56 -1.24 -0.71
N LEU A 9 3.79 -1.31 -1.80
CA LEU A 9 2.59 -2.15 -1.97
C LEU A 9 2.81 -3.18 -3.09
N GLY A 10 2.38 -4.42 -2.91
CA GLY A 10 2.35 -5.41 -3.99
C GLY A 10 1.27 -5.09 -5.02
N GLN A 11 1.47 -5.47 -6.29
CA GLN A 11 0.40 -5.42 -7.29
C GLN A 11 -0.61 -6.55 -7.04
N PRO A 12 -1.92 -6.31 -7.26
CA PRO A 12 -2.55 -5.11 -7.84
C PRO A 12 -2.86 -3.98 -6.85
N ASN A 13 -2.60 -4.18 -5.54
CA ASN A 13 -2.99 -3.22 -4.49
C ASN A 13 -2.36 -1.82 -4.70
N ALA A 14 -1.12 -1.76 -5.18
CA ALA A 14 -0.46 -0.50 -5.53
C ALA A 14 -1.27 0.32 -6.56
N GLU A 15 -1.69 -0.32 -7.65
CA GLU A 15 -2.50 0.31 -8.69
C GLU A 15 -3.88 0.70 -8.17
N GLN A 16 -4.54 -0.16 -7.40
CA GLN A 16 -5.85 0.13 -6.84
C GLN A 16 -5.84 1.34 -5.91
N VAL A 17 -4.78 1.53 -5.12
CA VAL A 17 -4.60 2.72 -4.28
C VAL A 17 -4.39 3.96 -5.15
N MET A 18 -3.51 3.90 -6.15
CA MET A 18 -3.27 5.03 -7.05
C MET A 18 -4.50 5.43 -7.88
N ARG A 19 -5.36 4.46 -8.24
CA ARG A 19 -6.64 4.71 -8.90
C ARG A 19 -7.76 5.13 -7.95
N GLY A 20 -7.53 5.17 -6.63
CA GLY A 20 -8.54 5.50 -5.62
C GLY A 20 -9.60 4.42 -5.39
N LYS A 21 -9.41 3.20 -5.92
CA LYS A 21 -10.33 2.06 -5.69
C LYS A 21 -10.11 1.45 -4.31
N LYS A 22 -8.86 1.29 -3.90
CA LYS A 22 -8.47 0.82 -2.56
C LYS A 22 -8.10 2.03 -1.71
N THR A 23 -8.97 2.40 -0.77
CA THR A 23 -8.77 3.58 0.08
C THR A 23 -8.14 3.27 1.44
N ILE A 24 -8.10 1.98 1.82
CA ILE A 24 -7.55 1.48 3.09
C ILE A 24 -6.52 0.39 2.79
N GLU A 25 -5.31 0.55 3.35
CA GLU A 25 -4.24 -0.46 3.31
C GLU A 25 -4.12 -1.15 4.67
N TYR A 26 -4.13 -2.48 4.66
CA TYR A 26 -3.97 -3.30 5.86
C TYR A 26 -2.56 -3.88 5.93
N ARG A 27 -1.97 -3.88 7.14
CA ARG A 27 -0.64 -4.42 7.42
C ARG A 27 -0.66 -5.22 8.71
N SER A 28 0.23 -6.19 8.82
CA SER A 28 0.44 -6.96 10.06
C SER A 28 0.95 -6.10 11.22
N MET A 29 1.59 -4.97 10.93
CA MET A 29 2.09 -4.03 11.93
C MET A 29 1.44 -2.65 11.80
N PRO A 30 1.03 -2.03 12.91
CA PRO A 30 0.53 -0.67 12.90
C PRO A 30 1.64 0.35 12.62
N THR A 31 1.28 1.48 12.03
CA THR A 31 2.18 2.62 11.83
C THR A 31 1.67 3.86 12.56
N LYS A 32 2.58 4.65 13.12
CA LYS A 32 2.28 5.96 13.74
C LYS A 32 2.35 7.13 12.74
N LYS A 33 2.58 6.86 11.45
CA LYS A 33 2.72 7.88 10.40
C LYS A 33 1.35 8.46 10.02
N ARG A 34 1.18 9.77 10.22
CA ARG A 34 -0.03 10.54 9.88
C ARG A 34 0.34 11.69 8.93
N GLU A 35 0.94 11.33 7.81
CA GLU A 35 1.50 12.25 6.82
C GLU A 35 1.21 11.75 5.39
N ARG A 36 1.44 12.59 4.38
CA ARG A 36 1.44 12.13 2.98
C ARG A 36 2.66 11.26 2.74
N VAL A 37 2.45 10.11 2.11
CA VAL A 37 3.52 9.17 1.75
C VAL A 37 3.45 8.85 0.28
N TYR A 38 4.60 8.58 -0.34
CA TYR A 38 4.64 8.02 -1.69
C TYR A 38 4.27 6.54 -1.67
N ILE A 39 3.64 6.07 -2.74
CA ILE A 39 3.38 4.65 -2.96
C ILE A 39 4.45 4.11 -3.92
N TYR A 40 5.08 3.00 -3.55
CA TYR A 40 6.01 2.26 -4.40
C TYR A 40 5.40 0.91 -4.78
N ALA A 41 5.43 0.56 -6.06
CA ALA A 41 5.03 -0.77 -6.50
C ALA A 41 6.15 -1.78 -6.22
N SER A 42 5.89 -2.70 -5.31
CA SER A 42 6.79 -3.83 -5.00
C SER A 42 7.00 -4.69 -6.24
N LYS A 43 8.22 -5.25 -6.36
CA LYS A 43 8.54 -6.26 -7.38
C LYS A 43 7.84 -7.59 -7.13
N THR A 44 7.54 -7.89 -5.87
CA THR A 44 6.76 -9.06 -5.47
C THR A 44 5.28 -8.70 -5.46
N PRO A 45 4.42 -9.44 -6.18
CA PRO A 45 2.97 -9.26 -6.16
C PRO A 45 2.38 -9.44 -4.76
N ALA A 46 1.22 -8.85 -4.52
CA ALA A 46 0.42 -9.11 -3.33
C ALA A 46 -0.23 -10.49 -3.43
N ASP A 47 -0.33 -11.19 -2.30
CA ASP A 47 -1.12 -12.42 -2.24
C ASP A 47 -2.61 -12.07 -2.34
N GLN A 48 -3.25 -12.52 -3.42
CA GLN A 48 -4.66 -12.25 -3.71
C GLN A 48 -5.60 -13.31 -3.12
N SER A 49 -5.08 -14.44 -2.60
CA SER A 49 -5.89 -15.51 -2.02
C SER A 49 -6.65 -15.08 -0.75
N VAL A 50 -6.28 -13.92 -0.20
CA VAL A 50 -6.80 -13.38 1.05
C VAL A 50 -7.86 -12.30 0.82
N GLU A 51 -7.96 -11.75 -0.39
CA GLU A 51 -8.82 -10.59 -0.71
C GLU A 51 -10.26 -11.01 -1.08
N GLU A 52 -10.51 -12.27 -1.44
CA GLU A 52 -11.86 -12.76 -1.80
C GLU A 52 -12.85 -12.84 -0.62
N ASN A 53 -12.37 -12.67 0.62
CA ASN A 53 -13.17 -12.85 1.85
C ASN A 53 -13.05 -11.70 2.87
N ARG A 54 -12.59 -10.49 2.49
CA ARG A 54 -12.30 -9.40 3.44
C ARG A 54 -12.78 -8.01 3.04
#